data_AF-A0A0S2SEM7-F1
#
_entry.id   AF-A0A0S2SEM7-F1
#
_cell.length_a   1.000
_cell.length_b   1.000
_cell.length_c   1.000
_cell.angle_alpha   90.00
_cell.angle_beta   90.00
_cell.angle_gamma   90.00
#
_symmetry.space_group_name_H-M   'P 1'
#
loop_
_entity.id
_entity.type
_entity.pdbx_description
1 polymer ?
#
loop_
_entity_poly.entity_id
_entity_poly.type
_entity_poly.pdbx_seq_one_letter_code
_entity_poly.pdbx_strand_id
1 'polypeptide(L)'
;MTPIDELQRLAHQFRLGLSLEATQELPNRLQQLMDAYADRPELAHPLSRIMSALLGCQEREDWLGLADWLEYELVSLLNQPSSQAGTK
;
A
#
# COMPACT_ATOMS: atom_id res chain seq x y z
N MET A 1 -14.16 7.91 2.96
CA MET A 1 -13.27 7.02 2.21
C MET A 1 -12.22 6.52 3.18
N THR A 2 -12.01 5.21 3.27
CA THR A 2 -11.00 4.62 4.15
C THR A 2 -9.60 4.70 3.50
N PRO A 3 -8.50 4.56 4.26
CA PRO A 3 -7.15 4.46 3.68
C PRO A 3 -7.03 3.32 2.65
N ILE A 4 -7.76 2.22 2.86
CA ILE A 4 -7.80 1.07 1.94
C ILE A 4 -8.51 1.45 0.63
N ASP A 5 -9.63 2.17 0.70
CA ASP A 5 -10.36 2.63 -0.49
C ASP A 5 -9.46 3.52 -1.38
N GLU A 6 -8.63 4.36 -0.77
CA GLU A 6 -7.67 5.22 -1.49
C GLU A 6 -6.59 4.42 -2.20
N LEU A 7 -6.08 3.33 -1.59
CA LEU A 7 -5.13 2.43 -2.25
C LEU A 7 -5.75 1.74 -3.46
N GLN A 8 -6.98 1.26 -3.32
CA GLN A 8 -7.72 0.63 -4.42
C GLN A 8 -7.98 1.63 -5.54
N ARG A 9 -8.33 2.88 -5.21
CA ARG A 9 -8.48 3.95 -6.21
C ARG A 9 -7.17 4.23 -6.96
N LEU A 10 -6.05 4.32 -6.26
CA LEU A 10 -4.73 4.49 -6.89
C LEU A 10 -4.39 3.33 -7.79
N ALA A 11 -4.59 2.09 -7.34
CA ALA A 11 -4.38 0.89 -8.16
C ALA A 11 -5.20 0.93 -9.46
N HIS A 12 -6.47 1.37 -9.38
CA HIS A 12 -7.30 1.56 -10.57
C HIS A 12 -6.74 2.65 -11.51
N GLN A 13 -6.23 3.77 -10.99
CA GLN A 13 -5.61 4.81 -11.83
C GLN A 13 -4.40 4.27 -12.60
N PHE A 14 -3.53 3.48 -11.94
CA PHE A 14 -2.40 2.82 -12.61
C PHE A 14 -2.86 1.87 -13.74
N ARG A 15 -3.92 1.09 -13.52
CA ARG A 15 -4.47 0.17 -14.55
C ARG A 15 -5.13 0.90 -15.72
N LEU A 16 -5.68 2.09 -15.48
CA LEU A 16 -6.25 2.94 -16.52
C LEU A 16 -5.19 3.73 -17.30
N GLY A 17 -3.91 3.59 -16.97
CA GLY A 17 -2.82 4.33 -17.61
C GLY A 17 -2.67 5.77 -17.13
N LEU A 18 -3.33 6.15 -16.02
CA LEU A 18 -3.20 7.45 -15.36
C LEU A 18 -1.98 7.48 -14.42
N SER A 19 -0.85 6.94 -14.87
CA SER A 19 0.32 6.71 -14.01
C SER A 19 1.00 8.00 -13.57
N LEU A 20 0.95 9.06 -14.37
CA LEU A 20 1.52 10.36 -14.00
C LEU A 20 0.81 10.96 -12.79
N GLU A 21 -0.51 11.04 -12.83
CA GLU A 21 -1.31 11.56 -11.71
C GLU A 21 -1.20 10.63 -10.50
N ALA A 22 -1.28 9.31 -10.72
CA ALA A 22 -1.20 8.33 -9.65
C ALA A 22 0.17 8.35 -8.92
N THR A 23 1.29 8.49 -9.66
CA THR A 23 2.63 8.59 -9.04
C THR A 23 2.81 9.88 -8.25
N GLN A 24 2.19 10.99 -8.64
CA GLN A 24 2.22 12.23 -7.88
C GLN A 24 1.42 12.12 -6.57
N GLU A 25 0.31 11.40 -6.58
CA GLU A 25 -0.54 11.20 -5.41
C GLU A 25 0.03 10.15 -4.42
N LEU A 26 0.72 9.13 -4.94
CA LEU A 26 1.14 7.95 -4.19
C LEU A 26 1.92 8.25 -2.89
N PRO A 27 2.97 9.11 -2.87
CA PRO A 27 3.75 9.36 -1.65
C PRO A 27 2.89 9.91 -0.50
N ASN A 28 2.00 10.85 -0.80
CA ASN A 28 1.12 11.45 0.20
C ASN A 28 0.11 10.42 0.74
N ARG A 29 -0.41 9.54 -0.12
CA ARG A 29 -1.33 8.47 0.31
C ARG A 29 -0.62 7.42 1.17
N LEU A 30 0.60 7.04 0.81
CA LEU A 30 1.41 6.14 1.62
C LEU A 30 1.77 6.75 2.98
N GLN A 31 2.06 8.04 3.05
CA GLN A 31 2.29 8.72 4.34
C GLN A 31 1.05 8.69 5.23
N GLN A 32 -0.12 9.08 4.69
CA GLN A 32 -1.38 9.04 5.44
C GLN A 32 -1.72 7.63 5.93
N LEU A 33 -1.39 6.62 5.14
CA LEU A 33 -1.53 5.23 5.51
C LEU A 33 -0.59 4.85 6.67
N MET A 34 0.70 5.20 6.58
CA MET A 34 1.65 4.94 7.66
C MET A 34 1.21 5.60 8.97
N ASP A 35 0.69 6.83 8.91
CA ASP A 35 0.17 7.54 10.08
C ASP A 35 -1.07 6.84 10.67
N ALA A 36 -1.98 6.34 9.81
CA ALA A 36 -3.20 5.65 10.23
C ALA A 36 -2.96 4.30 10.90
N TYR A 37 -1.80 3.67 10.66
CA TYR A 37 -1.41 2.37 11.22
C TYR A 37 -0.18 2.47 12.13
N ALA A 38 0.18 3.67 12.60
CA ALA A 38 1.35 3.91 13.43
C ALA A 38 1.33 3.18 14.79
N ASP A 39 0.14 2.81 15.27
CA ASP A 39 -0.08 2.04 16.50
C ASP A 39 0.11 0.52 16.34
N ARG A 40 0.43 0.05 15.13
CA ARG A 40 0.64 -1.36 14.79
C ARG A 40 2.11 -1.65 14.42
N PRO A 41 3.02 -1.72 15.39
CA PRO A 41 4.45 -1.93 15.14
C PRO A 41 4.74 -3.27 14.44
N GLU A 42 3.86 -4.26 14.57
CA GLU A 42 3.99 -5.55 13.87
C GLU A 42 3.97 -5.42 12.34
N LEU A 43 3.42 -4.32 11.81
CA LEU A 43 3.35 -4.08 10.37
C LEU A 43 4.63 -3.47 9.80
N ALA A 44 5.55 -2.95 10.62
CA ALA A 44 6.70 -2.18 10.15
C ALA A 44 7.61 -2.96 9.19
N HIS A 45 7.96 -4.21 9.53
CA HIS A 45 8.81 -5.05 8.70
C HIS A 45 8.14 -5.47 7.37
N PRO A 46 6.91 -6.03 7.36
CA PRO A 46 6.24 -6.36 6.10
C PRO A 46 5.91 -5.13 5.26
N LEU A 47 5.57 -3.98 5.87
CA LEU A 47 5.39 -2.72 5.13
C LEU A 47 6.68 -2.29 4.42
N SER A 48 7.83 -2.37 5.10
CA SER A 48 9.13 -2.05 4.48
C SER A 48 9.39 -2.88 3.21
N ARG A 49 9.07 -4.18 3.25
CA ARG A 49 9.17 -5.06 2.06
C ARG A 49 8.24 -4.61 0.93
N ILE A 50 6.99 -4.26 1.24
CA ILE A 50 6.03 -3.77 0.23
C ILE A 50 6.52 -2.45 -0.36
N MET A 51 7.04 -1.52 0.46
CA MET A 51 7.57 -0.24 -0.03
C MET A 51 8.73 -0.44 -1.01
N SER A 52 9.64 -1.39 -0.72
CA SER A 52 10.71 -1.75 -1.66
C SER A 52 10.18 -2.32 -2.97
N ALA A 53 9.12 -3.14 -2.93
CA ALA A 53 8.50 -3.68 -4.13
C ALA A 53 7.82 -2.60 -4.98
N LEU A 54 7.07 -1.68 -4.35
CA LEU A 54 6.47 -0.53 -5.01
C LEU A 54 7.51 0.37 -5.67
N LEU A 55 8.63 0.64 -5.00
CA LEU A 55 9.75 1.39 -5.58
C LEU A 55 10.33 0.67 -6.79
N GLY A 56 10.60 -0.64 -6.68
CA GLY A 56 11.10 -1.43 -7.80
C GLY A 56 10.15 -1.46 -9.00
N CYS A 57 8.83 -1.46 -8.78
CA CYS A 57 7.86 -1.32 -9.86
C CYS A 57 7.92 0.08 -10.51
N GLN A 58 8.05 1.15 -9.72
CA GLN A 58 8.21 2.51 -10.26
C GLN A 58 9.45 2.66 -11.14
N GLU A 59 10.60 2.13 -10.70
CA GLU A 59 11.87 2.19 -11.45
C GLU A 59 11.81 1.47 -12.80
N ARG A 60 10.97 0.44 -12.92
CA ARG A 60 10.78 -0.33 -14.16
C ARG A 60 9.57 0.12 -14.98
N GLU A 61 8.86 1.15 -14.53
CA GLU A 61 7.56 1.59 -15.09
C GLU A 61 6.51 0.45 -15.15
N ASP A 62 6.62 -0.49 -14.21
CA ASP A 62 5.73 -1.65 -14.07
C ASP A 62 4.45 -1.26 -13.33
N TRP A 63 3.59 -0.47 -14.01
CA TRP A 63 2.38 0.10 -13.43
C TRP A 63 1.31 -0.94 -13.06
N LEU A 64 1.25 -2.04 -13.81
CA LEU A 64 0.34 -3.14 -13.48
C LEU A 64 0.82 -3.89 -12.23
N GLY A 65 2.12 -4.20 -12.14
CA GLY A 65 2.69 -4.81 -10.93
C GLY A 65 2.55 -3.89 -9.71
N LEU A 66 2.74 -2.58 -9.88
CA LEU A 66 2.50 -1.60 -8.82
C LEU A 66 1.05 -1.63 -8.34
N ALA A 67 0.09 -1.65 -9.26
CA ALA A 67 -1.33 -1.75 -8.94
C ALA A 67 -1.67 -3.02 -8.15
N ASP A 68 -1.07 -4.15 -8.51
CA ASP A 68 -1.28 -5.42 -7.79
C ASP A 68 -0.75 -5.37 -6.35
N TRP A 69 0.42 -4.76 -6.14
CA TRP A 69 0.94 -4.54 -4.79
C TRP A 69 0.04 -3.64 -3.94
N LEU A 70 -0.51 -2.57 -4.53
CA LEU A 70 -1.39 -1.65 -3.82
C LEU A 70 -2.75 -2.28 -3.49
N GLU A 71 -3.35 -3.02 -4.42
CA GLU A 71 -4.71 -3.55 -4.27
C GLU A 71 -4.78 -4.87 -3.49
N TYR A 72 -3.76 -5.72 -3.61
CA TYR A 72 -3.79 -7.05 -3.01
C TYR A 72 -2.83 -7.16 -1.83
N GLU A 73 -1.53 -7.00 -2.05
CA GLU A 73 -0.52 -7.28 -1.03
C GLU A 73 -0.61 -6.32 0.16
N LEU A 74 -0.70 -5.01 -0.13
CA LEU A 74 -0.81 -3.99 0.90
C LEU A 74 -2.16 -4.06 1.63
N VAL A 75 -3.28 -4.20 0.90
CA VAL A 75 -4.61 -4.33 1.51
C VAL A 75 -4.70 -5.59 2.36
N SER A 76 -4.17 -6.72 1.88
CA SER A 76 -4.12 -7.98 2.63
C SER A 76 -3.36 -7.81 3.93
N LEU A 77 -2.17 -7.20 3.89
CA LEU A 77 -1.36 -6.92 5.09
C LEU A 77 -2.13 -6.09 6.12
N LEU A 78 -2.79 -5.02 5.69
CA LEU A 78 -3.50 -4.10 6.59
C LEU A 78 -4.76 -4.72 7.21
N ASN A 79 -5.41 -5.63 6.47
CA ASN A 79 -6.57 -6.38 6.94
C ASN A 79 -6.23 -7.53 7.87
N GLN A 80 -4.95 -7.89 8.02
CA GLN A 80 -4.56 -8.86 9.04
C GLN A 80 -4.93 -8.31 10.43
N PRO A 81 -5.59 -9.10 11.28
CA PRO A 81 -5.85 -8.67 12.64
C PRO A 81 -4.53 -8.38 13.35
N SER A 82 -4.48 -7.33 14.17
CA SER A 82 -3.36 -7.13 15.08
C SER A 82 -3.22 -8.41 15.90
N SER A 83 -2.03 -9.01 15.88
CA SER A 83 -1.77 -10.25 16.60
C SER A 83 -1.66 -9.95 18.10
N GLN A 84 -2.79 -9.62 18.72
CA GLN A 84 -2.96 -9.47 20.16
C GLN A 84 -4.29 -10.10 20.60
N ALA A 85 -4.33 -11.44 20.63
CA ALA A 85 -5.23 -12.20 21.49
C ALA A 85 -4.74 -13.64 21.59
N GLY A 86 -3.89 -13.95 22.58
CA GLY A 86 -3.58 -15.35 22.88
C GLY A 86 -2.30 -15.62 23.65
N THR A 87 -2.27 -15.25 24.93
CA THR A 87 -1.67 -16.13 25.93
C THR A 87 -2.48 -16.05 27.22
N LYS A 88 -3.00 -17.21 27.61
CA LYS A 88 -3.71 -17.49 28.86
C LYS A 88 -2.91 -17.09 30.09
#